data_AF-A0A2V9WS08-F1
#
_entry.id   AF-A0A2V9WS08-F1
#
_cell.length_a   1.000
_cell.length_b   1.000
_cell.length_c   1.000
_cell.angle_alpha   90.00
_cell.angle_beta   90.00
_cell.angle_gamma   90.00
#
_symmetry.space_group_name_H-M   'P 1'
#
loop_
_entity.id
_entity.type
_entity.pdbx_description
1 polymer ?
#
loop_
_entity_poly.entity_id
_entity_poly.type
_entity_poly.pdbx_seq_one_letter_code
_entity_poly.pdbx_strand_id
1 'polypeptide(L)'
;MGSGAVIEKNEGPFAISNSHFCSNDLGKKPNHQYQAGLTLRNSELVSLKGSTLDNNEISQIGVIGVKGGIQVNNWETGQLYNLRTQNFTLEGNAIEGVGSTQQVFRDSYRGGTDWTTFQTTVSVFDVPISQLHPFSGWQSVTGQDGLSSWSKPPDPTAACSVTSGKDYWLLVDSPSQTVLRGGSASFNVSLIAFGGLSGTAALSFDGTKEVVGLSGSLSSTSVPLSSGVATFVIKVASGTPVGTYPVTLLATSGSLTRRVTASLVVQ
;
A
#
# COMPACT_ATOMS: atom_id res chain seq x y z
N MET A 1 5.45 -5.06 10.48
CA MET A 1 4.26 -5.91 10.74
C MET A 1 3.87 -6.60 9.43
N GLY A 2 2.87 -7.48 9.40
CA GLY A 2 2.49 -8.23 8.19
C GLY A 2 1.10 -7.92 7.62
N SER A 3 0.31 -7.10 8.32
CA SER A 3 -1.07 -6.75 7.97
C SER A 3 -1.15 -5.77 6.80
N GLY A 4 -2.30 -5.74 6.11
CA GLY A 4 -2.57 -4.79 5.02
C GLY A 4 -2.69 -3.35 5.52
N ALA A 5 -3.42 -3.15 6.62
CA ALA A 5 -3.43 -1.91 7.38
C ALA A 5 -3.35 -2.16 8.89
N VAL A 6 -2.83 -1.17 9.62
CA VAL A 6 -2.74 -1.18 11.09
C VAL A 6 -3.20 0.19 11.61
N ILE A 7 -4.16 0.19 12.54
CA ILE A 7 -4.51 1.36 13.36
C ILE A 7 -3.97 1.10 14.76
N GLU A 8 -2.90 1.78 15.13
CA GLU A 8 -2.17 1.58 16.40
C GLU A 8 -2.17 2.84 17.26
N LYS A 9 -2.48 2.69 18.55
CA LYS A 9 -2.49 3.78 19.56
C LYS A 9 -3.30 5.00 19.08
N ASN A 10 -4.52 4.76 18.60
CA ASN A 10 -5.40 5.81 18.11
C ASN A 10 -6.59 6.01 19.06
N GLU A 11 -6.69 7.18 19.66
CA GLU A 11 -7.78 7.56 20.58
C GLU A 11 -9.08 7.93 19.82
N GLY A 12 -8.98 8.10 18.50
CA GLY A 12 -10.08 8.34 17.59
C GLY A 12 -10.71 9.74 17.69
N PRO A 13 -11.83 9.97 16.96
CA PRO A 13 -12.46 9.04 16.02
C PRO A 13 -11.64 8.83 14.74
N PHE A 14 -11.68 7.63 14.16
CA PHE A 14 -10.98 7.30 12.92
C PHE A 14 -11.87 6.53 11.94
N ALA A 15 -11.98 6.99 10.70
CA ALA A 15 -12.88 6.40 9.71
C ALA A 15 -12.13 5.83 8.50
N ILE A 16 -12.42 4.58 8.17
CA ILE A 16 -12.10 3.94 6.89
C ILE A 16 -13.41 3.78 6.12
N SER A 17 -13.44 4.23 4.87
CA SER A 17 -14.59 4.07 3.98
C SER A 17 -14.16 3.59 2.60
N ASN A 18 -15.00 2.80 1.92
CA ASN A 18 -14.86 2.41 0.51
C ASN A 18 -13.46 1.89 0.16
N SER A 19 -12.89 1.08 1.05
CA SER A 19 -11.50 0.60 0.98
C SER A 19 -11.44 -0.91 0.77
N HIS A 20 -10.35 -1.42 0.21
CA HIS A 20 -10.18 -2.85 -0.08
C HIS A 20 -8.88 -3.37 0.53
N PHE A 21 -8.99 -4.32 1.47
CA PHE A 21 -7.86 -4.98 2.13
C PHE A 21 -7.80 -6.43 1.67
N CYS A 22 -7.08 -6.69 0.59
CA CYS A 22 -7.11 -7.94 -0.16
C CYS A 22 -5.74 -8.62 -0.19
N SER A 23 -5.69 -9.95 -0.13
CA SER A 23 -4.50 -10.74 -0.51
C SER A 23 -3.20 -10.33 0.18
N ASN A 24 -3.25 -10.02 1.48
CA ASN A 24 -2.07 -9.61 2.27
C ASN A 24 -1.17 -10.81 2.69
N ASP A 25 -1.13 -11.84 1.85
CA ASP A 25 -0.51 -13.16 2.07
C ASP A 25 1.00 -13.12 1.77
N LEU A 26 1.71 -12.19 2.40
CA LEU A 26 3.12 -11.85 2.09
C LEU A 26 4.15 -12.88 2.61
N GLY A 27 3.82 -14.17 2.56
CA GLY A 27 4.67 -15.29 2.92
C GLY A 27 4.89 -15.47 4.43
N LYS A 28 5.43 -16.63 4.82
CA LYS A 28 5.44 -17.07 6.23
C LYS A 28 6.44 -16.35 7.14
N LYS A 29 6.10 -15.11 7.53
CA LYS A 29 6.86 -14.24 8.42
C LYS A 29 6.78 -14.69 9.89
N PRO A 30 7.89 -14.65 10.65
CA PRO A 30 7.85 -14.83 12.11
C PRO A 30 6.82 -13.91 12.77
N ASN A 31 6.16 -14.41 13.82
CA ASN A 31 5.08 -13.74 14.56
C ASN A 31 3.78 -13.51 13.77
N HIS A 32 3.39 -14.49 12.95
CA HIS A 32 2.05 -14.66 12.34
C HIS A 32 0.82 -14.36 13.23
N GLN A 33 0.95 -14.42 14.55
CA GLN A 33 -0.22 -14.38 15.44
C GLN A 33 -0.94 -13.02 15.52
N TYR A 34 -0.44 -12.01 14.79
CA TYR A 34 -0.88 -10.61 14.83
C TYR A 34 -1.15 -10.01 13.44
N GLN A 35 -1.38 -10.85 12.41
CA GLN A 35 -1.58 -10.42 11.02
C GLN A 35 -3.05 -10.49 10.59
N ALA A 36 -3.51 -9.46 9.88
CA ALA A 36 -4.84 -9.41 9.28
C ALA A 36 -4.91 -8.48 8.06
N GLY A 37 -6.04 -8.45 7.35
CA GLY A 37 -6.32 -7.41 6.35
C GLY A 37 -6.32 -6.02 6.99
N LEU A 38 -7.14 -5.85 8.04
CA LEU A 38 -7.11 -4.70 8.94
C LEU A 38 -6.75 -5.14 10.37
N THR A 39 -5.77 -4.48 10.99
CA THR A 39 -5.38 -4.73 12.38
C THR A 39 -5.67 -3.52 13.27
N LEU A 40 -6.32 -3.76 14.41
CA LEU A 40 -6.62 -2.75 15.42
C LEU A 40 -5.76 -3.02 16.67
N ARG A 41 -4.85 -2.10 17.02
CA ARG A 41 -3.92 -2.24 18.15
C ARG A 41 -4.06 -1.11 19.17
N ASN A 42 -4.72 -1.38 20.29
CA ASN A 42 -5.00 -0.37 21.33
C ASN A 42 -5.56 0.91 20.70
N SER A 43 -6.69 0.81 20.00
CA SER A 43 -7.28 1.92 19.25
C SER A 43 -8.79 1.93 19.37
N GLU A 44 -9.39 3.10 19.55
CA GLU A 44 -10.83 3.26 19.77
C GLU A 44 -11.52 4.23 18.82
N LEU A 45 -12.86 4.23 18.85
CA LEU A 45 -13.73 5.06 18.02
C LEU A 45 -13.41 4.90 16.51
N VAL A 46 -13.10 3.67 16.12
CA VAL A 46 -12.76 3.30 14.74
C VAL A 46 -14.03 2.87 14.01
N SER A 47 -14.31 3.43 12.84
CA SER A 47 -15.38 2.96 11.95
C SER A 47 -14.81 2.46 10.62
N LEU A 48 -15.33 1.34 10.15
CA LEU A 48 -15.03 0.75 8.84
C LEU A 48 -16.35 0.63 8.08
N LYS A 49 -16.46 1.29 6.91
CA LYS A 49 -17.71 1.38 6.15
C LYS A 49 -17.53 1.05 4.67
N GLY A 50 -18.51 0.40 4.04
CA GLY A 50 -18.54 0.17 2.58
C GLY A 50 -17.31 -0.54 2.02
N SER A 51 -16.56 -1.28 2.83
CA SER A 51 -15.21 -1.76 2.53
C SER A 51 -15.17 -3.27 2.32
N THR A 52 -14.19 -3.75 1.54
CA THR A 52 -13.96 -5.18 1.28
C THR A 52 -12.76 -5.68 2.06
N LEU A 53 -12.87 -6.86 2.66
CA LEU A 53 -11.73 -7.64 3.15
C LEU A 53 -11.90 -9.09 2.68
N ASP A 54 -10.94 -9.55 1.89
CA ASP A 54 -10.94 -10.89 1.28
C ASP A 54 -9.51 -11.44 1.22
N ASN A 55 -9.40 -12.76 1.29
CA ASN A 55 -8.14 -13.50 1.18
C ASN A 55 -6.98 -12.93 2.02
N ASN A 56 -7.15 -12.76 3.33
CA ASN A 56 -6.05 -12.34 4.22
C ASN A 56 -5.58 -13.49 5.14
N GLU A 57 -4.28 -13.78 5.11
CA GLU A 57 -3.58 -15.02 5.51
C GLU A 57 -4.17 -15.79 6.71
N ILE A 58 -4.58 -15.09 7.77
CA ILE A 58 -5.05 -15.70 9.02
C ILE A 58 -6.34 -15.05 9.54
N SER A 59 -6.56 -13.76 9.28
CA SER A 59 -7.79 -13.07 9.66
C SER A 59 -8.09 -11.89 8.76
N GLN A 60 -9.36 -11.62 8.46
CA GLN A 60 -9.73 -10.41 7.75
C GLN A 60 -9.58 -9.19 8.68
N ILE A 61 -10.09 -9.28 9.91
CA ILE A 61 -9.90 -8.27 10.96
C ILE A 61 -9.22 -8.89 12.20
N GLY A 62 -8.13 -8.28 12.63
CA GLY A 62 -7.32 -8.72 13.77
C GLY A 62 -7.31 -7.69 14.91
N VAL A 63 -7.69 -8.11 16.11
CA VAL A 63 -7.62 -7.32 17.35
C VAL A 63 -6.38 -7.72 18.14
N ILE A 64 -5.48 -6.76 18.36
CA ILE A 64 -4.22 -6.95 19.10
C ILE A 64 -4.01 -5.78 20.09
N GLY A 65 -2.95 -5.82 20.90
CA GLY A 65 -2.73 -4.74 21.87
C GLY A 65 -1.59 -4.89 22.86
N VAL A 66 -1.91 -4.56 24.10
CA VAL A 66 -1.26 -4.95 25.36
C VAL A 66 -2.40 -5.30 26.32
N LYS A 67 -2.28 -6.41 27.07
CA LYS A 67 -3.28 -6.81 28.05
C LYS A 67 -3.43 -5.72 29.12
N GLY A 68 -4.67 -5.31 29.39
CA GLY A 68 -5.03 -4.19 30.27
C GLY A 68 -5.18 -2.83 29.56
N GLY A 69 -4.76 -2.72 28.30
CA GLY A 69 -4.62 -1.45 27.58
C GLY A 69 -3.17 -0.93 27.58
N ILE A 70 -2.94 0.24 26.97
CA ILE A 70 -1.69 1.01 27.11
C ILE A 70 -2.01 2.39 27.70
N GLN A 71 -1.18 2.87 28.63
CA GLN A 71 -1.45 4.15 29.26
C GLN A 71 -1.14 5.31 28.31
N VAL A 72 -2.11 6.22 28.15
CA VAL A 72 -2.00 7.45 27.36
C VAL A 72 -2.62 8.63 28.13
N ASN A 73 -2.29 9.86 27.74
CA ASN A 73 -3.04 11.05 28.16
C ASN A 73 -4.11 11.29 27.10
N ASN A 74 -5.39 11.31 27.48
CA ASN A 74 -6.48 11.61 26.55
C ASN A 74 -6.27 12.99 25.91
N TRP A 75 -6.30 13.06 24.58
CA TRP A 75 -5.88 14.25 23.84
C TRP A 75 -6.80 15.48 24.03
N GLU A 76 -8.07 15.29 24.40
CA GLU A 76 -9.03 16.37 24.66
C GLU A 76 -8.97 16.88 26.11
N THR A 77 -8.86 15.97 27.09
CA THR A 77 -9.00 16.27 28.53
C THR A 77 -7.68 16.29 29.30
N GLY A 78 -6.60 15.76 28.72
CA GLY A 78 -5.33 15.51 29.40
C GLY A 78 -5.33 14.36 30.40
N GLN A 79 -6.46 13.67 30.62
CA GLN A 79 -6.58 12.62 31.64
C GLN A 79 -5.78 11.36 31.28
N LEU A 80 -4.99 10.85 32.23
CA LEU A 80 -4.35 9.53 32.11
C LEU A 80 -5.41 8.42 32.10
N TYR A 81 -5.40 7.57 31.06
CA TYR A 81 -6.23 6.37 30.99
C TYR A 81 -5.54 5.25 30.21
N ASN A 82 -6.09 4.03 30.29
CA ASN A 82 -5.58 2.88 29.55
C ASN A 82 -6.36 2.68 28.25
N LEU A 83 -5.80 3.15 27.13
CA LEU A 83 -6.34 2.99 25.79
C LEU A 83 -6.40 1.50 25.41
N ARG A 84 -7.60 1.04 25.07
CA ARG A 84 -7.94 -0.34 24.68
C ARG A 84 -8.42 -0.36 23.24
N THR A 85 -8.48 -1.55 22.63
CA THR A 85 -9.24 -1.70 21.39
C THR A 85 -10.72 -1.81 21.77
N GLN A 86 -11.51 -0.78 21.47
CA GLN A 86 -12.90 -0.64 21.90
C GLN A 86 -13.66 0.30 20.95
N ASN A 87 -15.00 0.38 21.05
CA ASN A 87 -15.82 1.30 20.25
C ASN A 87 -15.57 1.19 18.73
N PHE A 88 -15.45 -0.05 18.21
CA PHE A 88 -15.34 -0.30 16.77
C PHE A 88 -16.74 -0.32 16.13
N THR A 89 -16.85 0.00 14.84
CA THR A 89 -18.14 0.01 14.11
C THR A 89 -17.96 -0.51 12.69
N LEU A 90 -18.87 -1.40 12.27
CA LEU A 90 -18.97 -1.94 10.91
C LEU A 90 -20.27 -1.48 10.25
N GLU A 91 -20.20 -1.07 8.98
CA GLU A 91 -21.40 -0.70 8.22
C GLU A 91 -21.23 -1.05 6.74
N GLY A 92 -22.07 -1.95 6.21
CA GLY A 92 -22.08 -2.29 4.77
C GLY A 92 -20.79 -2.87 4.20
N ASN A 93 -19.99 -3.59 5.01
CA ASN A 93 -18.73 -4.20 4.58
C ASN A 93 -18.94 -5.62 4.03
N ALA A 94 -18.11 -6.00 3.05
CA ALA A 94 -17.99 -7.38 2.57
C ALA A 94 -16.72 -8.01 3.18
N ILE A 95 -16.87 -9.07 3.97
CA ILE A 95 -15.77 -9.67 4.73
C ILE A 95 -15.83 -11.19 4.57
N GLU A 96 -14.88 -11.78 3.83
CA GLU A 96 -14.83 -13.22 3.55
C GLU A 96 -13.41 -13.77 3.76
N GLY A 97 -13.30 -15.02 4.21
CA GLY A 97 -12.02 -15.71 4.40
C GLY A 97 -11.92 -16.90 3.47
N VAL A 98 -10.81 -17.01 2.75
CA VAL A 98 -10.59 -18.08 1.77
C VAL A 98 -10.12 -19.35 2.46
N GLY A 99 -10.88 -20.43 2.29
CA GLY A 99 -10.60 -21.74 2.86
C GLY A 99 -10.82 -21.84 4.37
N SER A 100 -10.51 -23.00 4.95
CA SER A 100 -10.77 -23.29 6.36
C SER A 100 -9.74 -22.74 7.35
N THR A 101 -8.70 -22.04 6.87
CA THR A 101 -7.59 -21.52 7.69
C THR A 101 -7.66 -20.02 7.95
N GLN A 102 -8.40 -19.26 7.14
CA GLN A 102 -8.59 -17.82 7.34
C GLN A 102 -9.82 -17.56 8.23
N GLN A 103 -9.66 -16.69 9.23
CA GLN A 103 -10.75 -16.26 10.09
C GLN A 103 -11.40 -14.96 9.56
N VAL A 104 -12.66 -14.72 9.90
CA VAL A 104 -13.29 -13.40 9.66
C VAL A 104 -12.76 -12.40 10.70
N PHE A 105 -12.84 -12.77 11.98
CA PHE A 105 -12.30 -12.03 13.13
C PHE A 105 -11.34 -12.89 13.94
N ARG A 106 -10.36 -12.22 14.57
CA ARG A 106 -9.40 -12.86 15.48
C ARG A 106 -8.91 -11.89 16.56
N ASP A 107 -8.80 -12.37 17.79
CA ASP A 107 -8.01 -11.75 18.86
C ASP A 107 -6.70 -12.50 19.10
N SER A 108 -5.68 -11.76 19.53
CA SER A 108 -4.36 -12.29 19.91
C SER A 108 -4.25 -12.76 21.36
N TYR A 109 -5.09 -12.29 22.29
CA TYR A 109 -5.03 -12.66 23.71
C TYR A 109 -5.83 -13.91 24.09
N ARG A 110 -6.71 -14.38 23.20
CA ARG A 110 -7.62 -15.52 23.39
C ARG A 110 -8.56 -15.34 24.58
N GLY A 111 -9.18 -14.17 24.66
CA GLY A 111 -10.23 -13.86 25.63
C GLY A 111 -9.75 -13.11 26.88
N GLY A 112 -10.61 -13.08 27.91
CA GLY A 112 -10.41 -12.27 29.12
C GLY A 112 -10.91 -10.83 28.96
N THR A 113 -10.62 -9.98 29.96
CA THR A 113 -11.25 -8.66 30.16
C THR A 113 -11.18 -7.72 28.97
N ASP A 114 -10.12 -7.80 28.16
CA ASP A 114 -9.88 -6.83 27.09
C ASP A 114 -10.58 -7.25 25.79
N TRP A 115 -10.71 -8.56 25.55
CA TRP A 115 -11.64 -9.11 24.59
C TRP A 115 -13.08 -8.80 24.98
N THR A 116 -13.46 -8.99 26.26
CA THR A 116 -14.76 -8.54 26.77
C THR A 116 -14.96 -7.04 26.60
N THR A 117 -13.95 -6.20 26.82
CA THR A 117 -14.07 -4.74 26.59
C THR A 117 -14.34 -4.44 25.13
N PHE A 118 -13.62 -5.08 24.20
CA PHE A 118 -13.86 -4.94 22.77
C PHE A 118 -15.30 -5.36 22.43
N GLN A 119 -15.75 -6.53 22.90
CA GLN A 119 -17.09 -7.06 22.65
C GLN A 119 -18.22 -6.18 23.21
N THR A 120 -18.11 -5.69 24.45
CA THR A 120 -19.17 -4.85 25.06
C THR A 120 -19.18 -3.40 24.56
N THR A 121 -18.32 -3.03 23.62
CA THR A 121 -18.21 -1.65 23.08
C THR A 121 -18.26 -1.59 21.55
N VAL A 122 -17.92 -2.68 20.86
CA VAL A 122 -18.17 -2.79 19.42
C VAL A 122 -19.67 -2.92 19.20
N SER A 123 -20.26 -1.98 18.47
CA SER A 123 -21.56 -2.26 17.85
C SER A 123 -21.34 -3.40 16.85
N VAL A 124 -22.21 -4.41 16.85
CA VAL A 124 -22.21 -5.59 15.93
C VAL A 124 -21.53 -6.89 16.45
N PHE A 125 -21.12 -7.04 17.73
CA PHE A 125 -20.64 -8.36 18.27
C PHE A 125 -20.90 -8.64 19.76
N ASP A 126 -21.00 -9.94 20.09
CA ASP A 126 -20.49 -10.58 21.32
C ASP A 126 -20.00 -12.00 20.87
N VAL A 127 -19.90 -13.16 21.55
CA VAL A 127 -19.89 -13.65 22.95
C VAL A 127 -18.49 -14.29 23.20
N PRO A 128 -18.05 -14.56 24.46
CA PRO A 128 -16.68 -15.02 24.74
C PRO A 128 -16.27 -16.44 24.25
N ILE A 129 -15.16 -16.92 24.83
CA ILE A 129 -14.54 -18.28 24.78
C ILE A 129 -13.80 -18.70 23.49
N SER A 130 -12.97 -19.73 23.64
CA SER A 130 -11.70 -19.93 22.93
C SER A 130 -11.75 -20.99 21.82
N GLN A 131 -12.84 -21.02 21.05
CA GLN A 131 -13.09 -22.04 20.02
C GLN A 131 -13.32 -21.44 18.63
N LEU A 132 -13.08 -22.25 17.59
CA LEU A 132 -13.45 -21.93 16.22
C LEU A 132 -14.93 -22.28 16.02
N HIS A 133 -15.74 -21.31 15.62
CA HIS A 133 -17.16 -21.51 15.34
C HIS A 133 -17.46 -21.23 13.86
N PRO A 134 -18.30 -22.06 13.19
CA PRO A 134 -18.85 -21.71 11.88
C PRO A 134 -19.83 -20.53 12.02
N PHE A 135 -20.17 -19.88 10.92
CA PHE A 135 -21.04 -18.68 10.94
C PHE A 135 -22.39 -18.89 11.64
N SER A 136 -23.04 -20.04 11.48
CA SER A 136 -24.27 -20.38 12.22
C SER A 136 -24.05 -20.55 13.73
N GLY A 137 -22.87 -21.05 14.12
CA GLY A 137 -22.43 -21.09 15.52
C GLY A 137 -22.24 -19.68 16.06
N TRP A 138 -21.56 -18.80 15.30
CA TRP A 138 -21.43 -17.38 15.62
C TRP A 138 -22.80 -16.70 15.81
N GLN A 139 -23.71 -16.78 14.83
CA GLN A 139 -25.05 -16.16 14.91
C GLN A 139 -25.89 -16.65 16.09
N SER A 140 -25.82 -17.96 16.41
CA SER A 140 -26.53 -18.54 17.56
C SER A 140 -25.97 -18.05 18.90
N VAL A 141 -24.68 -17.69 18.91
CA VAL A 141 -23.91 -17.33 20.11
C VAL A 141 -23.92 -15.81 20.34
N THR A 142 -23.91 -14.99 19.28
CA THR A 142 -24.07 -13.51 19.37
C THR A 142 -25.51 -13.06 19.65
N GLY A 143 -26.45 -14.00 19.69
CA GLY A 143 -27.88 -13.72 19.84
C GLY A 143 -28.55 -13.06 18.63
N GLN A 144 -27.80 -12.84 17.53
CA GLN A 144 -28.13 -11.90 16.44
C GLN A 144 -28.41 -10.51 17.01
N ASP A 145 -27.36 -9.69 17.16
CA ASP A 145 -27.50 -8.33 17.66
C ASP A 145 -28.55 -7.57 16.83
N GLY A 146 -29.63 -7.13 17.50
CA GLY A 146 -30.90 -6.78 16.83
C GLY A 146 -30.88 -5.54 15.93
N LEU A 147 -29.70 -4.98 15.68
CA LEU A 147 -29.44 -3.85 14.79
C LEU A 147 -28.69 -4.27 13.51
N SER A 148 -28.14 -5.48 13.45
CA SER A 148 -27.36 -5.98 12.32
C SER A 148 -28.13 -6.95 11.46
N SER A 149 -27.92 -6.87 10.14
CA SER A 149 -28.30 -7.93 9.21
C SER A 149 -27.06 -8.49 8.54
N TRP A 150 -27.01 -9.82 8.44
CA TRP A 150 -25.88 -10.55 7.87
C TRP A 150 -26.39 -11.44 6.73
N SER A 151 -25.74 -11.35 5.58
CA SER A 151 -26.01 -12.14 4.39
C SER A 151 -24.69 -12.68 3.82
N LYS A 152 -24.76 -13.63 2.87
CA LYS A 152 -23.58 -13.91 2.05
C LYS A 152 -23.26 -12.64 1.25
N PRO A 153 -22.02 -12.10 1.30
CA PRO A 153 -21.67 -10.95 0.50
C PRO A 153 -21.80 -11.24 -1.02
N PRO A 154 -22.05 -10.21 -1.85
CA PRO A 154 -21.70 -10.28 -3.27
C PRO A 154 -20.21 -10.62 -3.40
N ASP A 155 -19.84 -11.44 -4.38
CA ASP A 155 -18.50 -12.01 -4.55
C ASP A 155 -17.37 -10.99 -4.28
N PRO A 156 -16.71 -11.03 -3.10
CA PRO A 156 -15.77 -10.00 -2.70
C PRO A 156 -14.45 -10.10 -3.49
N THR A 157 -14.17 -11.27 -4.08
CA THR A 157 -13.03 -11.46 -4.97
C THR A 157 -13.11 -10.54 -6.18
N ALA A 158 -14.31 -10.16 -6.63
CA ALA A 158 -14.52 -9.21 -7.73
C ALA A 158 -14.14 -7.76 -7.34
N ALA A 159 -14.41 -7.33 -6.10
CA ALA A 159 -13.95 -6.05 -5.59
C ALA A 159 -12.44 -6.05 -5.31
N CYS A 160 -11.88 -7.21 -4.94
CA CYS A 160 -10.44 -7.43 -4.78
C CYS A 160 -9.69 -7.76 -6.08
N SER A 161 -10.38 -7.84 -7.23
CA SER A 161 -9.80 -8.16 -8.54
C SER A 161 -9.10 -6.95 -9.16
N VAL A 162 -7.98 -6.53 -8.55
CA VAL A 162 -7.09 -5.51 -9.10
C VAL A 162 -6.47 -5.97 -10.41
N THR A 163 -7.04 -5.52 -11.54
CA THR A 163 -6.39 -5.70 -12.85
C THR A 163 -5.09 -4.90 -12.86
N SER A 164 -3.96 -5.59 -13.02
CA SER A 164 -2.64 -4.94 -13.08
C SER A 164 -2.61 -3.96 -14.26
N GLY A 165 -2.48 -2.67 -13.97
CA GLY A 165 -2.46 -1.63 -14.98
C GLY A 165 -1.33 -1.86 -15.98
N LYS A 166 -1.67 -1.75 -17.27
CA LYS A 166 -0.69 -1.74 -18.36
C LYS A 166 0.19 -0.50 -18.22
N ASP A 167 1.46 -0.70 -17.89
CA ASP A 167 2.39 0.37 -17.53
C ASP A 167 3.84 -0.10 -17.68
N TYR A 168 4.80 0.80 -17.48
CA TYR A 168 6.22 0.53 -17.61
C TYR A 168 7.07 1.45 -16.73
N TRP A 169 8.28 0.99 -16.41
CA TRP A 169 9.34 1.82 -15.83
C TRP A 169 10.25 2.37 -16.93
N LEU A 170 10.70 3.60 -16.74
CA LEU A 170 11.79 4.24 -17.48
C LEU A 170 12.96 4.40 -16.51
N LEU A 171 14.11 3.81 -16.84
CA LEU A 171 15.29 3.76 -15.98
C LEU A 171 16.51 4.37 -16.69
N VAL A 172 17.44 4.91 -15.90
CA VAL A 172 18.82 5.20 -16.32
C VAL A 172 19.80 4.41 -15.46
N ASP A 173 20.95 4.06 -16.03
CA ASP A 173 22.02 3.31 -15.35
C ASP A 173 22.74 4.10 -14.25
N SER A 174 22.86 5.43 -14.40
CA SER A 174 23.38 6.32 -13.36
C SER A 174 22.47 7.54 -13.13
N PRO A 175 22.19 7.92 -11.87
CA PRO A 175 21.50 9.17 -11.55
C PRO A 175 22.40 10.41 -11.71
N SER A 176 23.71 10.25 -11.90
CA SER A 176 24.65 11.37 -12.10
C SER A 176 25.85 10.99 -12.96
N GLN A 177 26.32 11.92 -13.78
CA GLN A 177 27.60 11.80 -14.52
C GLN A 177 28.42 13.08 -14.36
N THR A 178 29.73 12.93 -14.14
CA THR A 178 30.68 14.06 -14.06
C THR A 178 31.54 14.06 -15.32
N VAL A 179 31.69 15.22 -15.97
CA VAL A 179 32.37 15.35 -17.25
C VAL A 179 33.15 16.66 -17.35
N LEU A 180 34.36 16.59 -17.91
CA LEU A 180 35.17 17.76 -18.21
C LEU A 180 34.63 18.49 -19.45
N ARG A 181 34.72 19.82 -19.46
CA ARG A 181 34.40 20.65 -20.62
C ARG A 181 35.25 20.26 -21.83
N GLY A 182 34.58 20.06 -22.98
CA GLY A 182 35.14 19.43 -24.18
C GLY A 182 34.86 17.92 -24.29
N GLY A 183 34.37 17.28 -23.22
CA GLY A 183 34.04 15.85 -23.18
C GLY A 183 32.57 15.52 -23.51
N SER A 184 32.20 14.27 -23.21
CA SER A 184 30.82 13.79 -23.34
C SER A 184 30.44 12.83 -22.22
N ALA A 185 29.22 12.98 -21.70
CA ALA A 185 28.59 12.03 -20.78
C ALA A 185 27.64 11.09 -21.53
N SER A 186 27.40 9.90 -20.97
CA SER A 186 26.51 8.89 -21.53
C SER A 186 25.66 8.26 -20.42
N PHE A 187 24.37 8.08 -20.69
CA PHE A 187 23.42 7.37 -19.84
C PHE A 187 22.78 6.24 -20.64
N ASN A 188 22.78 5.03 -20.11
CA ASN A 188 22.04 3.91 -20.71
C ASN A 188 20.60 3.93 -20.19
N VAL A 189 19.66 3.91 -21.11
CA VAL A 189 18.22 4.09 -20.87
C VAL A 189 17.52 2.76 -21.10
N SER A 190 16.72 2.29 -20.14
CA SER A 190 16.03 1.01 -20.20
C SER A 190 14.53 1.16 -19.94
N LEU A 191 13.73 0.41 -20.70
CA LEU A 191 12.27 0.30 -20.49
C LEU A 191 11.92 -1.10 -19.97
N ILE A 192 11.07 -1.17 -18.94
CA ILE A 192 10.57 -2.44 -18.37
C ILE A 192 9.05 -2.36 -18.27
N ALA A 193 8.34 -3.03 -19.17
CA ALA A 193 6.87 -3.07 -19.17
C ALA A 193 6.28 -4.18 -18.29
N PHE A 194 5.08 -3.92 -17.76
CA PHE A 194 4.29 -4.83 -16.94
C PHE A 194 2.78 -4.67 -17.25
N GLY A 195 1.93 -5.47 -16.58
CA GLY A 195 0.48 -5.55 -16.88
C GLY A 195 0.15 -6.10 -18.29
N GLY A 196 1.13 -6.67 -19.00
CA GLY A 196 0.97 -7.06 -20.41
C GLY A 196 0.89 -5.86 -21.38
N LEU A 197 1.54 -4.75 -21.04
CA LEU A 197 1.78 -3.65 -21.98
C LEU A 197 2.81 -4.07 -23.04
N SER A 198 2.57 -3.68 -24.30
CA SER A 198 3.43 -3.98 -25.45
C SER A 198 3.40 -2.84 -26.47
N GLY A 199 4.28 -2.89 -27.47
CA GLY A 199 4.50 -1.82 -28.45
C GLY A 199 5.83 -1.10 -28.22
N THR A 200 5.89 0.18 -28.57
CA THR A 200 7.08 1.05 -28.39
C THR A 200 6.74 2.28 -27.56
N ALA A 201 7.73 2.83 -26.87
CA ALA A 201 7.68 4.20 -26.37
C ALA A 201 8.51 5.13 -27.27
N ALA A 202 7.98 6.31 -27.55
CA ALA A 202 8.74 7.42 -28.12
C ALA A 202 9.61 8.04 -27.02
N LEU A 203 10.91 8.17 -27.26
CA LEU A 203 11.86 8.80 -26.33
C LEU A 203 12.17 10.24 -26.73
N SER A 204 12.24 11.12 -25.73
CA SER A 204 12.71 12.50 -25.86
C SER A 204 13.49 12.93 -24.62
N PHE A 205 14.13 14.11 -24.68
CA PHE A 205 14.91 14.67 -23.58
C PHE A 205 14.80 16.18 -23.50
N ASP A 206 15.08 16.71 -22.32
CA ASP A 206 14.99 18.11 -21.93
C ASP A 206 16.11 18.50 -20.94
N GLY A 207 16.41 19.79 -20.79
CA GLY A 207 17.46 20.32 -19.92
C GLY A 207 18.85 20.44 -20.56
N THR A 208 18.97 20.26 -21.89
CA THR A 208 20.24 20.42 -22.63
C THR A 208 20.23 21.53 -23.68
N LYS A 209 19.08 22.10 -24.04
CA LYS A 209 18.98 23.18 -25.06
C LYS A 209 18.99 24.56 -24.40
N GLU A 210 18.63 24.57 -23.12
CA GLU A 210 18.49 25.68 -22.20
C GLU A 210 19.86 26.15 -21.67
N VAL A 211 20.90 25.33 -21.87
CA VAL A 211 22.27 25.53 -21.37
C VAL A 211 23.23 25.71 -22.55
N VAL A 212 23.80 26.91 -22.67
CA VAL A 212 24.76 27.23 -23.73
C VAL A 212 25.98 26.31 -23.66
N GLY A 213 26.25 25.58 -24.74
CA GLY A 213 27.37 24.66 -24.86
C GLY A 213 27.03 23.18 -24.62
N LEU A 214 25.84 22.86 -24.10
CA LEU A 214 25.35 21.48 -24.06
C LEU A 214 24.66 21.10 -25.39
N SER A 215 24.73 19.82 -25.73
CA SER A 215 23.88 19.23 -26.77
C SER A 215 23.64 17.74 -26.49
N GLY A 216 22.37 17.33 -26.47
CA GLY A 216 21.95 15.94 -26.26
C GLY A 216 21.62 15.20 -27.55
N SER A 217 21.76 13.88 -27.54
CA SER A 217 21.37 12.98 -28.64
C SER A 217 20.99 11.59 -28.10
N LEU A 218 19.95 10.99 -28.66
CA LEU A 218 19.54 9.60 -28.37
C LEU A 218 19.97 8.66 -29.50
N SER A 219 20.40 7.44 -29.17
CA SER A 219 20.68 6.39 -30.17
C SER A 219 19.41 5.84 -30.85
N SER A 220 18.25 5.95 -30.20
CA SER A 220 16.93 5.80 -30.82
C SER A 220 15.89 6.68 -30.12
N THR A 221 14.97 7.24 -30.91
CA THR A 221 13.78 7.98 -30.42
C THR A 221 12.53 7.10 -30.38
N SER A 222 12.60 5.82 -30.74
CA SER A 222 11.50 4.85 -30.64
C SER A 222 12.04 3.50 -30.17
N VAL A 223 11.56 3.01 -29.04
CA VAL A 223 12.19 1.89 -28.30
C VAL A 223 11.13 0.86 -27.85
N PRO A 224 11.32 -0.45 -28.10
CA PRO A 224 10.36 -1.48 -27.70
C PRO A 224 10.16 -1.59 -26.19
N LEU A 225 8.92 -1.77 -25.75
CA LEU A 225 8.57 -1.86 -24.32
C LEU A 225 8.92 -3.21 -23.67
N SER A 226 9.15 -4.26 -24.47
CA SER A 226 9.44 -5.62 -23.99
C SER A 226 10.88 -5.86 -23.53
N SER A 227 11.82 -5.07 -24.05
CA SER A 227 13.26 -5.37 -24.00
C SER A 227 14.14 -4.20 -24.48
N GLY A 228 13.56 -3.03 -24.72
CA GLY A 228 14.22 -1.96 -25.45
C GLY A 228 15.14 -1.12 -24.58
N VAL A 229 16.33 -0.88 -25.12
CA VAL A 229 17.36 -0.02 -24.56
C VAL A 229 17.72 1.09 -25.54
N ALA A 230 18.17 2.22 -25.02
CA ALA A 230 18.76 3.32 -25.78
C ALA A 230 19.94 3.91 -25.00
N THR A 231 20.69 4.80 -25.65
CA THR A 231 21.79 5.55 -25.03
C THR A 231 21.54 7.03 -25.25
N PHE A 232 21.55 7.80 -24.16
CA PHE A 232 21.47 9.25 -24.19
C PHE A 232 22.86 9.82 -23.98
N VAL A 233 23.41 10.44 -25.02
CA VAL A 233 24.75 11.04 -25.02
C VAL A 233 24.60 12.56 -24.98
N ILE A 234 25.35 13.20 -24.08
CA ILE A 234 25.45 14.67 -23.99
C ILE A 234 26.89 15.07 -24.29
N LYS A 235 27.07 15.97 -25.25
CA LYS A 235 28.36 16.64 -25.51
C LYS A 235 28.41 17.96 -24.76
N VAL A 236 29.57 18.27 -24.19
CA VAL A 236 29.82 19.47 -23.40
C VAL A 236 30.91 20.30 -24.09
N ALA A 237 30.56 21.47 -24.61
CA ALA A 237 31.54 22.36 -25.23
C ALA A 237 32.56 22.89 -24.22
N SER A 238 33.76 23.26 -24.68
CA SER A 238 34.83 23.84 -23.86
C SER A 238 34.43 25.11 -23.11
N GLY A 239 33.50 25.89 -23.69
CA GLY A 239 32.92 27.10 -23.12
C GLY A 239 31.61 26.92 -22.32
N THR A 240 31.15 25.68 -22.10
CA THR A 240 30.01 25.44 -21.19
C THR A 240 30.39 25.90 -19.78
N PRO A 241 29.53 26.57 -19.00
CA PRO A 241 29.86 26.93 -17.62
C PRO A 241 30.05 25.69 -16.72
N VAL A 242 30.83 25.84 -15.65
CA VAL A 242 30.98 24.84 -14.58
C VAL A 242 29.72 24.86 -13.71
N GLY A 243 29.16 23.68 -13.39
CA GLY A 243 27.92 23.58 -12.63
C GLY A 243 27.27 22.19 -12.70
N THR A 244 26.09 22.08 -12.08
CA THR A 244 25.26 20.86 -12.11
C THR A 244 23.96 21.14 -12.86
N TYR A 245 23.70 20.40 -13.92
CA TYR A 245 22.54 20.57 -14.80
C TYR A 245 21.60 19.37 -14.69
N PRO A 246 20.30 19.56 -14.36
CA PRO A 246 19.32 18.49 -14.38
C PRO A 246 18.93 18.19 -15.82
N VAL A 247 19.10 16.94 -16.26
CA VAL A 247 18.73 16.47 -17.60
C VAL A 247 17.64 15.42 -17.47
N THR A 248 16.52 15.64 -18.17
CA THR A 248 15.32 14.80 -18.02
C THR A 248 15.05 14.04 -19.29
N LEU A 249 14.99 12.71 -19.17
CA LEU A 249 14.52 11.80 -20.20
C LEU A 249 13.03 11.56 -20.02
N LEU A 250 12.31 11.54 -21.14
CA LEU A 250 10.89 11.20 -21.20
C LEU A 250 10.70 10.02 -22.15
N ALA A 251 9.74 9.18 -21.80
CA ALA A 251 9.21 8.12 -22.63
C ALA A 251 7.69 8.28 -22.70
N THR A 252 7.09 8.11 -23.87
CA THR A 252 5.64 8.17 -24.08
C THR A 252 5.15 7.00 -24.90
N SER A 253 4.18 6.24 -24.40
CA SER A 253 3.50 5.16 -25.11
C SER A 253 2.00 5.30 -24.95
N GLY A 254 1.28 5.63 -26.04
CA GLY A 254 -0.14 5.98 -25.98
C GLY A 254 -0.36 7.18 -25.06
N SER A 255 -1.19 7.00 -24.02
CA SER A 255 -1.44 8.00 -22.97
C SER A 255 -0.45 7.96 -21.79
N LEU A 256 0.50 7.02 -21.78
CA LEU A 256 1.40 6.79 -20.64
C LEU A 256 2.76 7.47 -20.86
N THR A 257 2.98 8.58 -20.16
CA THR A 257 4.27 9.28 -20.13
C THR A 257 5.03 9.01 -18.84
N ARG A 258 6.23 8.41 -18.95
CA ARG A 258 7.17 8.21 -17.85
C ARG A 258 8.35 9.18 -18.02
N ARG A 259 8.93 9.63 -16.90
CA ARG A 259 10.08 10.56 -16.90
C ARG A 259 11.12 10.12 -15.88
N VAL A 260 12.38 10.38 -16.15
CA VAL A 260 13.50 10.19 -15.21
C VAL A 260 14.50 11.33 -15.38
N THR A 261 15.01 11.86 -14.28
CA THR A 261 15.95 12.99 -14.29
C THR A 261 17.28 12.54 -13.69
N ALA A 262 18.37 12.87 -14.38
CA ALA A 262 19.74 12.64 -13.92
C ALA A 262 20.48 13.98 -13.81
N SER A 263 21.61 13.98 -13.08
CA SER A 263 22.48 15.15 -12.94
C SER A 263 23.69 15.07 -13.87
N LEU A 264 23.96 16.15 -14.60
CA LEU A 264 25.20 16.34 -15.34
C LEU A 264 26.08 17.36 -14.61
N VAL A 265 27.21 16.92 -14.05
CA VAL A 265 28.19 17.79 -13.39
C VAL A 265 29.29 18.14 -14.39
N VAL A 266 29.42 19.42 -14.72
CA VAL A 266 30.40 19.96 -15.68
C VAL A 266 31.55 20.64 -14.93
N GLN A 267 32.79 20.35 -15.36
CA GLN A 267 34.05 20.83 -14.75
C GLN A 267 35.02 21.41 -15.80
#